data_AF-A0A3G2T6B4-F1
#
_entry.id   AF-A0A3G2T6B4-F1
#
_cell.length_a   1.000
_cell.length_b   1.000
_cell.length_c   1.000
_cell.angle_alpha   90.00
_cell.angle_beta   90.00
_cell.angle_gamma   90.00
#
_symmetry.space_group_name_H-M   'P 1'
#
loop_
_entity.id
_entity.type
_entity.pdbx_description
1 polymer ?
#
loop_
_entity_poly.entity_id
_entity_poly.type
_entity_poly.pdbx_seq_one_letter_code
_entity_poly.pdbx_strand_id
1 'polypeptide(L)'
;MSCTEKKFKKSLVFEDIESKILFRWYDPRVMTYLDDIFNEHQMNSLLGSFIQWQFIHPSGYFQWKHIGQNKLQSKAITQINGQQSLALDLIEIANIVFKKSHEIEQVDVSKLKPKQILKNIYQGHEQFKITKYTDLLSYGLYAEVLGKNFMMHPYIIEILKLNWGVQPDDHDFMNAMNYISTDDWVLIRQDLENYNLGI
;
A
#
# COMPACT_ATOMS: atom_id res chain seq x y z
N MET A 1 -16.23 -8.77 33.46
CA MET A 1 -15.61 -8.74 32.11
C MET A 1 -15.80 -10.10 31.47
N SER A 2 -16.48 -10.16 30.32
CA SER A 2 -16.79 -11.43 29.65
C SER A 2 -15.53 -12.05 29.03
N CYS A 3 -15.52 -13.38 28.88
CA CYS A 3 -14.40 -14.13 28.29
C CYS A 3 -14.06 -13.66 26.86
N THR A 4 -15.07 -13.15 26.13
CA THR A 4 -14.97 -12.61 24.77
C THR A 4 -14.17 -11.31 24.73
N GLU A 5 -14.39 -10.42 25.68
CA GLU A 5 -13.73 -9.10 25.74
C GLU A 5 -12.22 -9.23 26.04
N LYS A 6 -11.84 -10.21 26.88
CA LYS A 6 -10.43 -10.53 27.16
C LYS A 6 -9.71 -11.15 25.96
N LYS A 7 -10.39 -11.99 25.16
CA LYS A 7 -9.81 -12.53 23.91
C LYS A 7 -9.60 -11.41 22.88
N PHE A 8 -10.58 -10.53 22.73
CA PHE A 8 -10.53 -9.40 21.80
C PHE A 8 -9.40 -8.41 22.11
N LYS A 9 -9.19 -8.05 23.39
CA LYS A 9 -8.08 -7.14 23.76
C LYS A 9 -6.69 -7.74 23.48
N LYS A 10 -6.56 -9.07 23.52
CA LYS A 10 -5.28 -9.75 23.21
C LYS A 10 -5.01 -9.83 21.70
N SER A 11 -6.01 -9.83 20.83
CA SER A 11 -5.79 -9.83 19.37
C SER A 11 -5.36 -8.47 18.82
N LEU A 12 -5.52 -7.40 19.61
CA LEU A 12 -5.15 -6.03 19.24
C LEU A 12 -3.70 -5.66 19.53
N VAL A 13 -2.97 -6.48 20.30
CA VAL A 13 -1.63 -6.14 20.80
C VAL A 13 -0.61 -7.05 20.13
N PHE A 14 0.34 -6.42 19.44
CA PHE A 14 1.41 -7.10 18.73
C PHE A 14 2.78 -6.61 19.20
N GLU A 15 3.74 -7.52 19.32
CA GLU A 15 5.16 -7.15 19.40
C GLU A 15 5.67 -7.05 17.96
N ASP A 16 5.75 -5.81 17.47
CA ASP A 16 6.66 -5.49 16.38
C ASP A 16 8.09 -5.50 16.94
N ILE A 17 9.09 -5.71 16.11
CA ILE A 17 10.45 -6.14 16.48
C ILE A 17 11.12 -5.23 17.54
N GLU A 18 10.60 -4.02 17.77
CA GLU A 18 11.07 -3.10 18.82
C GLU A 18 9.97 -2.44 19.68
N SER A 19 8.66 -2.68 19.44
CA SER A 19 7.60 -2.02 20.22
C SER A 19 6.23 -2.74 20.23
N LYS A 20 5.45 -2.50 21.29
CA LYS A 20 4.04 -2.96 21.37
C LYS A 20 3.15 -2.00 20.59
N ILE A 21 2.79 -2.35 19.37
CA ILE A 21 1.89 -1.55 18.54
C ILE A 21 0.45 -2.02 18.74
N LEU A 22 -0.45 -1.07 19.03
CA LEU A 22 -1.90 -1.30 19.04
C LEU A 22 -2.43 -1.09 17.61
N PHE A 23 -2.31 -2.12 16.79
CA PHE A 23 -2.78 -2.02 15.40
C PHE A 23 -4.29 -2.30 15.34
N ARG A 24 -5.05 -1.37 14.77
CA ARG A 24 -6.51 -1.47 14.64
C ARG A 24 -6.88 -2.26 13.39
N TRP A 25 -6.62 -3.57 13.41
CA TRP A 25 -6.94 -4.49 12.31
C TRP A 25 -8.40 -4.44 11.84
N TYR A 26 -9.32 -3.98 12.69
CA TYR A 26 -10.75 -3.91 12.42
C TYR A 26 -11.22 -2.57 11.82
N ASP A 27 -10.29 -1.66 11.46
CA ASP A 27 -10.63 -0.47 10.67
C ASP A 27 -10.89 -0.88 9.21
N PRO A 28 -12.05 -0.56 8.59
CA PRO A 28 -12.32 -0.87 7.19
C PRO A 28 -11.23 -0.38 6.22
N ARG A 29 -10.57 0.74 6.56
CA ARG A 29 -9.45 1.32 5.79
C ARG A 29 -8.17 0.49 5.88
N VAL A 30 -8.09 -0.45 6.81
CA VAL A 30 -6.98 -1.39 6.97
C VAL A 30 -7.39 -2.76 6.42
N MET A 31 -8.60 -3.22 6.75
CA MET A 31 -9.13 -4.53 6.36
C MET A 31 -9.09 -4.79 4.86
N THR A 32 -9.28 -3.75 4.04
CA THR A 32 -9.22 -3.78 2.57
C THR A 32 -7.91 -4.37 2.03
N TYR A 33 -6.83 -4.34 2.82
CA TYR A 33 -5.48 -4.73 2.41
C TYR A 33 -5.01 -6.05 3.05
N LEU A 34 -5.65 -6.49 4.14
CA LEU A 34 -5.08 -7.52 5.02
C LEU A 34 -4.92 -8.89 4.35
N ASP A 35 -5.80 -9.25 3.43
CA ASP A 35 -5.73 -10.51 2.69
C ASP A 35 -4.61 -10.54 1.62
N ASP A 36 -4.03 -9.39 1.26
CA ASP A 36 -2.80 -9.31 0.46
C ASP A 36 -1.53 -9.34 1.32
N ILE A 37 -1.64 -9.00 2.62
CA ILE A 37 -0.52 -8.94 3.58
C ILE A 37 -0.37 -10.26 4.35
N PHE A 38 -1.49 -10.87 4.72
CA PHE A 38 -1.56 -12.08 5.53
C PHE A 38 -2.06 -13.26 4.74
N ASN A 39 -1.49 -14.42 5.03
CA ASN A 39 -2.05 -15.66 4.51
C ASN A 39 -3.40 -16.00 5.18
N GLU A 40 -4.12 -16.96 4.60
CA GLU A 40 -5.43 -17.40 5.09
C GLU A 40 -5.43 -17.78 6.58
N HIS A 41 -4.37 -18.43 7.05
CA HIS A 41 -4.27 -18.89 8.44
C HIS A 41 -4.10 -17.71 9.41
N GLN A 42 -3.33 -16.70 9.02
CA GLN A 42 -3.17 -15.45 9.75
C GLN A 42 -4.48 -14.65 9.73
N MET A 43 -5.17 -14.54 8.59
CA MET A 43 -6.48 -13.90 8.48
C MET A 43 -7.54 -14.55 9.38
N ASN A 44 -7.62 -15.88 9.38
CA ASN A 44 -8.50 -16.64 10.29
C ASN A 44 -8.14 -16.42 11.76
N SER A 45 -6.88 -16.15 12.09
CA SER A 45 -6.47 -15.83 13.45
C SER A 45 -6.89 -14.41 13.87
N LEU A 46 -6.65 -13.40 13.01
CA LEU A 46 -7.00 -11.99 13.26
C LEU A 46 -8.51 -11.78 13.37
N LEU A 47 -9.25 -12.38 12.45
CA LEU A 47 -10.69 -12.19 12.29
C LEU A 47 -11.50 -13.35 12.90
N GLY A 48 -10.85 -14.33 13.52
CA GLY A 48 -11.47 -15.55 14.07
C GLY A 48 -12.51 -15.34 15.16
N SER A 49 -12.59 -14.13 15.72
CA SER A 49 -13.68 -13.75 16.64
C SER A 49 -15.02 -13.53 15.92
N PHE A 50 -15.03 -13.57 14.59
CA PHE A 50 -16.18 -13.28 13.74
C PHE A 50 -16.42 -14.42 12.76
N ILE A 51 -17.69 -14.70 12.49
CA ILE A 51 -18.10 -15.73 11.52
C ILE A 51 -17.93 -15.20 10.09
N GLN A 52 -18.28 -13.93 9.90
CA GLN A 52 -18.13 -13.22 8.64
C GLN A 52 -18.04 -11.71 8.90
N TRP A 53 -17.45 -10.99 7.98
CA TRP A 53 -17.37 -9.53 7.93
C TRP A 53 -17.71 -9.03 6.53
N GLN A 54 -18.39 -7.91 6.47
CA GLN A 54 -18.83 -7.28 5.22
C GLN A 54 -18.77 -5.76 5.40
N PHE A 55 -18.24 -5.05 4.41
CA PHE A 55 -18.28 -3.59 4.39
C PHE A 55 -18.27 -3.06 2.95
N ILE A 56 -18.71 -1.81 2.79
CA ILE A 56 -18.67 -1.10 1.51
C ILE A 56 -17.51 -0.11 1.58
N HIS A 57 -16.64 -0.16 0.58
CA HIS A 57 -15.57 0.79 0.34
C HIS A 57 -15.84 1.52 -0.99
N PRO A 58 -15.31 2.74 -1.22
CA PRO A 58 -15.46 3.41 -2.52
C PRO A 58 -15.00 2.56 -3.71
N SER A 59 -14.05 1.63 -3.51
CA SER A 59 -13.58 0.70 -4.55
C SER A 59 -14.41 -0.59 -4.68
N GLY A 60 -15.49 -0.77 -3.92
CA GLY A 60 -16.39 -1.91 -4.04
C GLY A 60 -16.80 -2.55 -2.71
N TYR A 61 -17.45 -3.71 -2.83
CA TYR A 61 -17.92 -4.49 -1.71
C TYR A 61 -16.87 -5.48 -1.24
N PHE A 62 -16.55 -5.45 0.06
CA PHE A 62 -15.56 -6.31 0.67
C PHE A 62 -16.24 -7.29 1.62
N GLN A 63 -15.82 -8.54 1.52
CA GLN A 63 -16.33 -9.61 2.36
C GLN A 63 -15.20 -10.54 2.77
N TRP A 64 -15.22 -10.91 4.05
CA TRP A 64 -14.42 -11.99 4.59
C TRP A 64 -15.33 -12.99 5.30
N LYS A 65 -15.03 -14.27 5.18
CA LYS A 65 -15.75 -15.36 5.86
C LYS A 65 -14.75 -16.24 6.57
N HIS A 66 -15.06 -16.58 7.83
CA HIS A 66 -14.26 -17.52 8.59
C HIS A 66 -14.32 -18.88 7.91
N ILE A 67 -13.16 -19.43 7.58
CA ILE A 67 -13.08 -20.79 7.05
C ILE A 67 -12.97 -21.71 8.27
N GLY A 68 -14.05 -22.43 8.56
CA GLY A 68 -14.12 -23.36 9.69
C GLY A 68 -13.25 -24.58 9.47
N GLN A 69 -11.92 -24.44 9.57
CA GLN A 69 -11.03 -25.59 9.55
C GLN A 69 -11.01 -26.24 10.94
N ASN A 70 -11.40 -27.52 10.97
CA ASN A 70 -11.44 -28.36 12.16
C ASN A 70 -10.13 -28.26 12.96
N LYS A 71 -10.22 -27.85 14.23
CA LYS A 71 -9.20 -28.01 15.30
C LYS A 71 -7.79 -27.46 15.06
N LEU A 72 -7.50 -26.79 13.94
CA LEU A 72 -6.30 -25.95 13.86
C LEU A 72 -6.53 -24.77 14.79
N GLN A 73 -5.92 -24.87 15.97
CA GLN A 73 -5.93 -23.81 16.97
C GLN A 73 -5.72 -22.49 16.24
N SER A 74 -6.65 -21.55 16.42
CA SER A 74 -6.46 -20.14 16.12
C SER A 74 -5.29 -19.66 16.99
N LYS A 75 -4.06 -20.04 16.64
CA LYS A 75 -2.87 -19.51 17.27
C LYS A 75 -2.94 -18.05 16.94
N ALA A 76 -3.14 -17.24 17.98
CA ALA A 76 -3.04 -15.79 17.87
C ALA A 76 -1.79 -15.51 17.05
N ILE A 77 -1.88 -14.64 16.04
CA ILE A 77 -0.64 -14.23 15.39
C ILE A 77 0.18 -13.62 16.54
N THR A 78 1.37 -14.16 16.78
CA THR A 78 2.28 -13.66 17.83
C THR A 78 3.43 -12.88 17.23
N GLN A 79 3.71 -13.09 15.94
CA GLN A 79 4.80 -12.44 15.19
C GLN A 79 4.38 -12.21 13.74
N ILE A 80 4.78 -11.06 13.19
CA ILE A 80 4.72 -10.72 11.76
C ILE A 80 6.15 -10.58 11.25
N ASN A 81 6.37 -10.83 9.96
CA ASN A 81 7.69 -10.63 9.35
C ASN A 81 7.89 -9.16 8.92
N GLY A 82 9.13 -8.80 8.56
CA GLY A 82 9.44 -7.42 8.16
C GLY A 82 8.67 -6.91 6.93
N GLN A 83 8.36 -7.79 5.96
CA GLN A 83 7.56 -7.41 4.79
C GLN A 83 6.11 -7.09 5.19
N GLN A 84 5.55 -7.88 6.10
CA GLN A 84 4.23 -7.65 6.66
C GLN A 84 4.20 -6.35 7.46
N SER A 85 5.20 -6.12 8.32
CA SER A 85 5.30 -4.87 9.10
C SER A 85 5.36 -3.65 8.18
N LEU A 86 6.26 -3.66 7.20
CA LEU A 86 6.38 -2.58 6.22
C LEU A 86 5.07 -2.36 5.43
N ALA A 87 4.44 -3.43 4.94
CA ALA A 87 3.19 -3.30 4.19
C ALA A 87 2.08 -2.66 5.01
N LEU A 88 2.07 -2.86 6.33
CA LEU A 88 1.09 -2.27 7.23
C LEU A 88 1.35 -0.79 7.48
N ASP A 89 2.61 -0.41 7.68
CA ASP A 89 3.02 0.98 7.81
C ASP A 89 2.65 1.79 6.55
N LEU A 90 2.76 1.17 5.37
CA LEU A 90 2.45 1.80 4.09
C LEU A 90 0.94 1.92 3.80
N ILE A 91 0.04 1.28 4.57
CA ILE A 91 -1.41 1.39 4.37
C ILE A 91 -1.89 2.84 4.49
N GLU A 92 -1.34 3.61 5.42
CA GLU A 92 -1.73 5.02 5.59
C GLU A 92 -1.43 5.82 4.32
N ILE A 93 -0.21 5.67 3.79
CA ILE A 93 0.20 6.34 2.55
C ILE A 93 -0.69 5.87 1.40
N ALA A 94 -0.96 4.57 1.28
CA ALA A 94 -1.83 4.02 0.23
C ALA A 94 -3.25 4.60 0.27
N ASN A 95 -3.83 4.76 1.46
CA ASN A 95 -5.14 5.38 1.63
C ASN A 95 -5.14 6.86 1.24
N ILE A 96 -4.06 7.60 1.54
CA ILE A 96 -3.93 9.01 1.16
C ILE A 96 -3.74 9.12 -0.36
N VAL A 97 -2.92 8.29 -0.98
CA VAL A 97 -2.76 8.22 -2.43
C VAL A 97 -4.11 7.91 -3.09
N PHE A 98 -4.83 6.89 -2.60
CA PHE A 98 -6.16 6.56 -3.11
C PHE A 98 -7.09 7.77 -3.07
N LYS A 99 -7.19 8.45 -1.91
CA LYS A 99 -8.02 9.64 -1.76
C LYS A 99 -7.63 10.76 -2.72
N LYS A 100 -6.35 11.15 -2.72
CA LYS A 100 -5.85 12.27 -3.54
C LYS A 100 -5.94 11.97 -5.05
N SER A 101 -5.80 10.71 -5.44
CA SER A 101 -5.91 10.30 -6.85
C SER A 101 -7.33 10.53 -7.41
N HIS A 102 -8.36 10.59 -6.58
CA HIS A 102 -9.72 10.96 -7.03
C HIS A 102 -9.83 12.44 -7.42
N GLU A 103 -8.88 13.26 -7.01
CA GLU A 103 -8.87 14.72 -7.25
C GLU A 103 -7.99 15.08 -8.48
N ILE A 104 -7.30 14.11 -9.08
CA ILE A 104 -6.38 14.32 -10.21
C ILE A 104 -7.08 13.99 -11.53
N GLU A 105 -7.20 14.98 -12.42
CA GLU A 105 -7.92 14.86 -13.70
C GLU A 105 -7.37 13.76 -14.61
N GLN A 106 -6.05 13.51 -14.57
CA GLN A 106 -5.38 12.54 -15.43
C GLN A 106 -5.59 11.08 -14.98
N VAL A 107 -6.18 10.87 -13.80
CA VAL A 107 -6.40 9.54 -13.21
C VAL A 107 -7.78 9.03 -13.57
N ASP A 108 -7.85 7.82 -14.12
CA ASP A 108 -9.10 7.09 -14.30
C ASP A 108 -9.56 6.48 -12.97
N VAL A 109 -10.42 7.21 -12.26
CA VAL A 109 -10.95 6.82 -10.94
C VAL A 109 -11.59 5.43 -10.94
N SER A 110 -12.17 5.00 -12.08
CA SER A 110 -12.81 3.68 -12.19
C SER A 110 -11.81 2.51 -12.11
N LYS A 111 -10.53 2.78 -12.37
CA LYS A 111 -9.44 1.80 -12.34
C LYS A 111 -8.65 1.81 -11.04
N LEU A 112 -8.90 2.75 -10.13
CA LEU A 112 -8.18 2.85 -8.86
C LEU A 112 -8.44 1.61 -8.00
N LYS A 113 -7.36 0.92 -7.64
CA LYS A 113 -7.39 -0.28 -6.80
C LYS A 113 -6.50 -0.08 -5.59
N PRO A 114 -7.07 0.06 -4.37
CA PRO A 114 -6.29 0.30 -3.14
C PRO A 114 -5.12 -0.67 -2.96
N LYS A 115 -5.36 -1.97 -3.14
CA LYS A 115 -4.32 -3.00 -3.03
C LYS A 115 -3.19 -2.83 -4.05
N GLN A 116 -3.50 -2.37 -5.26
CA GLN A 116 -2.48 -2.12 -6.28
C GLN A 116 -1.63 -0.89 -5.92
N ILE A 117 -2.26 0.15 -5.39
CA ILE A 117 -1.57 1.34 -4.87
C ILE A 117 -0.58 0.93 -3.77
N LEU A 118 -1.01 0.10 -2.81
CA LEU A 118 -0.11 -0.41 -1.77
C LEU A 118 1.08 -1.17 -2.36
N LYS A 119 0.86 -2.04 -3.34
CA LYS A 119 1.93 -2.77 -4.04
C LYS A 119 2.90 -1.83 -4.76
N ASN A 120 2.38 -0.78 -5.41
CA ASN A 120 3.20 0.23 -6.08
C ASN A 120 4.09 0.95 -5.07
N ILE A 121 3.54 1.43 -3.94
CA ILE A 121 4.29 2.12 -2.88
C ILE A 121 5.33 1.20 -2.26
N TYR A 122 4.96 -0.05 -1.99
CA TYR A 122 5.89 -1.07 -1.50
C TYR A 122 7.08 -1.28 -2.46
N GLN A 123 6.81 -1.35 -3.77
CA GLN A 123 7.87 -1.38 -4.79
C GLN A 123 8.72 -0.11 -4.77
N GLY A 124 8.10 1.07 -4.60
CA GLY A 124 8.78 2.36 -4.40
C GLY A 124 9.83 2.30 -3.27
N HIS A 125 9.41 1.78 -2.12
CA HIS A 125 10.29 1.59 -0.97
C HIS A 125 11.38 0.56 -1.24
N GLU A 126 11.02 -0.64 -1.68
CA GLU A 126 11.96 -1.76 -1.74
C GLU A 126 12.91 -1.70 -2.94
N GLN A 127 12.42 -1.32 -4.11
CA GLN A 127 13.21 -1.29 -5.35
C GLN A 127 13.95 0.03 -5.53
N PHE A 128 13.27 1.15 -5.29
CA PHE A 128 13.83 2.49 -5.54
C PHE A 128 14.35 3.18 -4.27
N LYS A 129 14.25 2.53 -3.10
CA LYS A 129 14.76 3.03 -1.81
C LYS A 129 14.20 4.40 -1.43
N ILE A 130 12.96 4.66 -1.82
CA ILE A 130 12.21 5.86 -1.42
C ILE A 130 11.71 5.62 0.00
N THR A 131 12.30 6.29 0.99
CA THR A 131 11.98 6.06 2.42
C THR A 131 11.31 7.24 3.09
N LYS A 132 11.49 8.47 2.57
CA LYS A 132 10.82 9.66 3.10
C LYS A 132 9.32 9.57 2.83
N TYR A 133 8.51 9.88 3.84
CA TYR A 133 7.05 9.84 3.74
C TYR A 133 6.50 10.67 2.57
N THR A 134 6.97 11.91 2.42
CA THR A 134 6.53 12.83 1.36
C THR A 134 6.90 12.32 -0.03
N ASP A 135 8.07 11.68 -0.15
CA ASP A 135 8.54 11.11 -1.41
C ASP A 135 7.75 9.85 -1.77
N LEU A 136 7.47 8.96 -0.82
CA LEU A 136 6.62 7.78 -1.04
C LEU A 136 5.19 8.16 -1.43
N LEU A 137 4.64 9.19 -0.80
CA LEU A 137 3.33 9.73 -1.17
C LEU A 137 3.36 10.27 -2.61
N SER A 138 4.37 11.07 -2.96
CA SER A 138 4.51 11.64 -4.30
C SER A 138 4.71 10.55 -5.35
N TYR A 139 5.58 9.58 -5.06
CA TYR A 139 5.80 8.39 -5.89
C TYR A 139 4.49 7.64 -6.14
N GLY A 140 3.68 7.41 -5.10
CA GLY A 140 2.39 6.75 -5.24
C GLY A 140 1.44 7.50 -6.17
N LEU A 141 1.39 8.83 -6.08
CA LEU A 141 0.57 9.66 -6.97
C LEU A 141 1.07 9.60 -8.42
N TYR A 142 2.38 9.72 -8.64
CA TYR A 142 2.96 9.59 -9.99
C TYR A 142 2.74 8.20 -10.58
N ALA A 143 2.76 7.14 -9.77
CA ALA A 143 2.46 5.78 -10.23
C ALA A 143 1.01 5.64 -10.73
N GLU A 144 0.05 6.34 -10.13
CA GLU A 144 -1.35 6.33 -10.59
C GLU A 144 -1.55 7.20 -11.84
N VAL A 145 -0.76 8.27 -11.99
CA VAL A 145 -0.84 9.17 -13.16
C VAL A 145 -0.12 8.59 -14.38
N LEU A 146 1.09 8.07 -14.20
CA LEU A 146 2.02 7.66 -15.26
C LEU A 146 2.09 6.13 -15.44
N GLY A 147 1.52 5.37 -14.52
CA GLY A 147 1.58 3.91 -14.47
C GLY A 147 2.75 3.37 -13.64
N LYS A 148 2.60 2.17 -13.09
CA LYS A 148 3.54 1.54 -12.14
C LYS A 148 5.01 1.44 -12.59
N ASN A 149 5.27 1.48 -13.89
CA ASN A 149 6.61 1.31 -14.47
C ASN A 149 7.27 2.66 -14.82
N PHE A 150 6.68 3.81 -14.43
CA PHE A 150 7.16 5.14 -14.85
C PHE A 150 8.65 5.39 -14.54
N MET A 151 9.14 4.88 -13.41
CA MET A 151 10.57 4.96 -13.02
C MET A 151 11.53 4.29 -14.01
N MET A 152 11.04 3.47 -14.95
CA MET A 152 11.84 2.83 -15.99
C MET A 152 11.94 3.69 -17.26
N HIS A 153 11.16 4.76 -17.37
CA HIS A 153 11.17 5.61 -18.55
C HIS A 153 12.50 6.38 -18.65
N PRO A 154 13.20 6.35 -19.80
CA PRO A 154 14.52 6.96 -19.94
C PRO A 154 14.57 8.44 -19.53
N TYR A 155 13.56 9.22 -19.91
CA TYR A 155 13.49 10.64 -19.54
C TYR A 155 13.36 10.86 -18.02
N ILE A 156 12.56 10.03 -17.33
CA ILE A 156 12.42 10.10 -15.87
C ILE A 156 13.73 9.72 -15.19
N ILE A 157 14.39 8.67 -15.67
CA ILE A 157 15.69 8.24 -15.15
C ILE A 157 16.72 9.39 -15.24
N GLU A 158 16.80 10.09 -16.37
CA GLU A 158 17.74 11.20 -16.53
C GLU A 158 17.43 12.38 -15.59
N ILE A 159 16.15 12.75 -15.45
CA ILE A 159 15.74 13.80 -14.50
C ILE A 159 16.10 13.41 -13.06
N LEU A 160 15.79 12.17 -12.64
CA LEU A 160 16.07 11.71 -11.29
C LEU A 160 17.57 11.63 -11.00
N LYS A 161 18.40 11.18 -11.96
CA LYS A 161 19.87 11.18 -11.81
C LYS A 161 20.44 12.56 -11.52
N LEU A 162 19.87 13.60 -12.12
CA LEU A 162 20.35 14.98 -12.00
C LEU A 162 19.80 15.68 -10.76
N ASN A 163 18.62 15.28 -10.28
CA ASN A 163 17.85 16.09 -9.33
C ASN A 163 17.40 15.36 -8.05
N TRP A 164 17.62 14.04 -7.91
CA TRP A 164 17.18 13.28 -6.73
C TRP A 164 18.37 12.66 -5.98
N GLY A 165 18.48 12.95 -4.68
CA GLY A 165 19.57 12.44 -3.84
C GLY A 165 20.93 13.09 -4.11
N VAL A 166 20.94 14.18 -4.88
CA VAL A 166 22.10 15.06 -5.11
C VAL A 166 22.12 16.15 -4.04
N GLN A 167 23.28 16.51 -3.51
CA GLN A 167 23.37 17.60 -2.52
C GLN A 167 23.04 18.96 -3.18
N PRO A 168 22.27 19.85 -2.51
CA PRO A 168 21.81 19.82 -1.11
C PRO A 168 20.56 18.97 -0.83
N ASP A 169 20.24 18.78 0.46
CA ASP A 169 19.13 17.94 0.97
C ASP A 169 17.70 18.34 0.50
N ASP A 170 17.56 19.42 -0.27
CA ASP A 170 16.33 19.90 -0.92
C ASP A 170 16.00 19.17 -2.24
N HIS A 171 16.88 18.27 -2.68
CA HIS A 171 16.71 17.42 -3.86
C HIS A 171 15.98 16.12 -3.51
N ASP A 172 14.75 16.27 -3.01
CA ASP A 172 13.84 15.17 -2.74
C ASP A 172 13.13 14.69 -4.02
N PHE A 173 12.52 13.50 -3.94
CA PHE A 173 11.90 12.88 -5.11
C PHE A 173 10.79 13.75 -5.69
N MET A 174 10.00 14.40 -4.83
CA MET A 174 8.91 15.28 -5.24
C MET A 174 9.43 16.45 -6.10
N ASN A 175 10.49 17.12 -5.64
CA ASN A 175 11.09 18.24 -6.35
C ASN A 175 11.72 17.81 -7.67
N ALA A 176 12.38 16.65 -7.69
CA ALA A 176 12.95 16.10 -8.93
C ALA A 176 11.87 15.85 -9.99
N MET A 177 10.72 15.29 -9.60
CA MET A 177 9.62 15.03 -10.52
C MET A 177 8.93 16.30 -11.03
N ASN A 178 8.99 17.41 -10.29
CA ASN A 178 8.44 18.70 -10.73
C ASN A 178 9.16 19.30 -11.95
N TYR A 179 10.34 18.79 -12.33
CA TYR A 179 11.01 19.17 -13.57
C TYR A 179 10.39 18.55 -14.83
N ILE A 180 9.45 17.60 -14.67
CA ILE A 180 8.74 16.96 -15.77
C ILE A 180 7.43 17.69 -15.98
N SER A 181 7.24 18.28 -17.17
CA SER A 181 6.00 18.98 -17.51
C SER A 181 4.81 18.03 -17.52
N THR A 182 3.62 18.53 -17.16
CA THR A 182 2.37 17.78 -17.30
C THR A 182 2.09 17.38 -18.74
N ASP A 183 2.58 18.15 -19.72
CA ASP A 183 2.45 17.83 -21.15
C ASP A 183 3.25 16.57 -21.53
N ASP A 184 4.40 16.35 -20.88
CA ASP A 184 5.26 15.19 -21.12
C ASP A 184 4.64 13.90 -20.54
N TRP A 185 3.71 14.01 -19.59
CA TRP A 185 3.07 12.85 -18.95
C TRP A 185 2.29 11.98 -19.95
N VAL A 186 1.70 12.59 -20.98
CA VAL A 186 0.97 11.85 -22.02
C VAL A 186 1.94 11.00 -22.85
N LEU A 187 3.07 11.58 -23.25
CA LEU A 187 4.11 10.89 -24.03
C LEU A 187 4.73 9.75 -23.22
N ILE A 188 5.11 10.02 -21.97
CA ILE A 188 5.68 9.02 -21.04
C ILE A 188 4.73 7.82 -20.90
N ARG A 189 3.42 8.07 -20.71
CA ARG A 189 2.43 6.99 -20.60
C ARG A 189 2.36 6.14 -21.87
N GLN A 190 2.26 6.79 -23.03
CA GLN A 190 2.16 6.09 -24.32
C GLN A 190 3.40 5.24 -24.59
N ASP A 191 4.59 5.77 -24.30
CA ASP A 191 5.84 5.05 -24.42
C ASP A 191 5.83 3.80 -23.53
N LEU A 192 5.46 3.94 -22.26
CA LEU A 192 5.40 2.81 -21.31
C LEU A 192 4.35 1.76 -21.68
N GLU A 193 3.23 2.15 -22.28
CA GLU A 193 2.23 1.20 -22.81
C GLU A 193 2.80 0.41 -24.00
N ASN A 194 3.54 1.06 -24.90
CA ASN A 194 4.16 0.43 -26.05
C ASN A 194 5.33 -0.50 -25.66
N TYR A 195 6.12 -0.14 -24.64
CA TYR A 195 7.19 -0.99 -24.10
C TYR A 195 6.65 -2.27 -23.44
N ASN A 196 5.44 -2.25 -22.88
CA ASN A 196 4.80 -3.43 -22.31
C ASN A 196 4.20 -4.40 -23.35
N LEU A 197 4.21 -4.06 -24.65
CA LEU A 197 3.80 -4.94 -25.75
C LEU A 197 4.98 -5.72 -26.37
N GLY A 198 6.19 -5.57 -25.82
CA GLY A 198 7.43 -6.17 -26.32
C GLY A 198 7.98 -7.37 -25.55
N ILE A 199 7.22 -7.98 -24.64
CA ILE A 199 7.60 -9.21 -23.89
C ILE A 199 6.39 -10.14 -23.76
#